data_AF-A0AAV7HWS8-F1
#
_entry.id   AF-A0AAV7HWS8-F1
#
_cell.length_a   1.000
_cell.length_b   1.000
_cell.length_c   1.000
_cell.angle_alpha   90.00
_cell.angle_beta   90.00
_cell.angle_gamma   90.00
#
_symmetry.space_group_name_H-M   'P 1'
#
loop_
_entity.id
_entity.type
_entity.pdbx_description
1 polymer ?
#
loop_
_entity_poly.entity_id
_entity_poly.type
_entity_poly.pdbx_seq_one_letter_code
_entity_poly.pdbx_strand_id
1 'polypeptide(L)'
;MVKMASRKVMSNKAMRVCMEVMAELLSEKNEEVVRSFHSRFDAEIVNPESKRPMNLKTVWGKLNAREYSVVDEFVKDIRFIISSAFKIATITPKGSTWRKQTKEFSRLFESLHAKKIHDEDLSDPEDHKKSNKKRKRSTGSDKENKNRPAKNLIEHGVLHIFKHASRNF
;
A
#
# COMPACT_ATOMS: atom_id res chain seq x y z
N MET A 1 -25.09 -16.49 22.53
CA MET A 1 -24.28 -15.35 22.05
C MET A 1 -22.95 -15.89 21.54
N VAL A 2 -22.69 -15.83 20.23
CA VAL A 2 -21.38 -16.18 19.67
C VAL A 2 -20.45 -15.00 19.92
N LYS A 3 -19.37 -15.18 20.68
CA LYS A 3 -18.29 -14.20 20.76
C LYS A 3 -17.63 -14.15 19.38
N MET A 4 -17.94 -13.11 18.60
CA MET A 4 -17.19 -12.82 17.37
C MET A 4 -15.74 -12.55 17.79
N ALA A 5 -14.81 -13.40 17.35
CA ALA A 5 -13.39 -13.13 17.51
C ALA A 5 -13.05 -11.83 16.78
N SER A 6 -12.44 -10.88 17.48
CA SER A 6 -11.95 -9.65 16.83
C SER A 6 -11.02 -10.03 15.69
N ARG A 7 -11.30 -9.53 14.48
CA ARG A 7 -10.44 -9.74 13.31
C ARG A 7 -9.04 -9.23 13.65
N LYS A 8 -8.01 -10.03 13.36
CA LYS A 8 -6.61 -9.63 13.51
C LYS A 8 -6.32 -8.49 12.54
N VAL A 9 -5.71 -7.41 13.03
CA VAL A 9 -5.36 -6.23 12.24
C VAL A 9 -3.89 -5.91 12.50
N MET A 10 -3.18 -5.46 11.46
CA MET A 10 -1.77 -5.10 11.59
C MET A 10 -1.55 -3.98 12.63
N SER A 11 -0.34 -3.94 13.19
CA SER A 11 0.06 -2.91 14.16
C SER A 11 -0.02 -1.50 13.57
N ASN A 12 -0.18 -0.48 14.42
CA ASN A 12 -0.19 0.92 13.97
C ASN A 12 1.12 1.34 13.31
N LYS A 13 2.27 0.80 13.77
CA LYS A 13 3.58 1.07 13.17
C LYS A 13 3.63 0.52 11.74
N ALA A 14 3.31 -0.77 11.58
CA ALA A 14 3.25 -1.43 10.27
C ALA A 14 2.27 -0.75 9.30
N MET A 15 1.09 -0.37 9.80
CA MET A 15 0.08 0.36 9.01
C MET A 15 0.63 1.70 8.51
N ARG A 16 1.31 2.46 9.38
CA ARG A 16 1.90 3.73 9.01
C ARG A 16 2.98 3.57 7.95
N VAL A 17 3.84 2.56 8.06
CA VAL A 17 4.86 2.24 7.05
C VAL A 17 4.19 1.97 5.69
N CYS A 18 3.14 1.14 5.65
CA CYS A 18 2.41 0.85 4.41
C CYS A 18 1.77 2.12 3.81
N MET A 19 1.19 2.97 4.64
CA MET A 19 0.62 4.26 4.22
C MET A 19 1.69 5.21 3.66
N GLU A 20 2.88 5.26 4.25
CA GLU A 20 4.00 6.07 3.76
C GLU A 20 4.53 5.58 2.41
N VAL A 21 4.62 4.25 2.22
CA VAL A 21 4.97 3.67 0.92
C VAL A 21 3.92 4.06 -0.12
N MET A 22 2.63 3.94 0.20
CA MET A 22 1.56 4.31 -0.73
C MET A 22 1.53 5.80 -1.05
N ALA A 23 1.73 6.67 -0.05
CA ALA A 23 1.78 8.12 -0.27
C ALA A 23 2.95 8.50 -1.20
N GLU A 24 4.10 7.84 -1.04
CA GLU A 24 5.26 8.04 -1.89
C GLU A 24 5.02 7.50 -3.31
N LEU A 25 4.42 6.31 -3.46
CA LEU A 25 4.01 5.77 -4.76
C LEU A 25 3.07 6.72 -5.51
N LEU A 26 2.10 7.29 -4.79
CA LEU A 26 1.07 8.19 -5.32
C LEU A 26 1.49 9.67 -5.28
N SER A 27 2.77 9.98 -5.09
CA SER A 27 3.22 11.38 -5.09
C SER A 27 3.28 11.96 -6.51
N GLU A 28 3.19 13.28 -6.64
CA GLU A 28 3.19 14.00 -7.94
C GLU A 28 4.39 13.64 -8.81
N LYS A 29 5.58 13.51 -8.21
CA LYS A 29 6.82 13.08 -8.91
C LYS A 29 6.71 11.72 -9.60
N ASN A 30 5.79 10.87 -9.15
CA ASN A 30 5.59 9.52 -9.66
C ASN A 30 4.33 9.42 -10.53
N GLU A 31 3.59 10.51 -10.75
CA GLU A 31 2.30 10.49 -11.46
C GLU A 31 2.41 9.83 -12.84
N GLU A 32 3.41 10.21 -13.65
CA GLU A 32 3.62 9.63 -14.99
C GLU A 32 3.84 8.12 -14.94
N VAL A 33 4.46 7.63 -13.86
CA VAL A 33 4.72 6.20 -13.64
C VAL A 33 3.45 5.49 -13.20
N VAL A 34 2.68 6.05 -12.25
CA VAL A 34 1.61 5.32 -11.58
C VAL A 34 0.20 5.57 -12.13
N ARG A 35 -0.01 6.64 -12.90
CA ARG A 35 -1.35 7.09 -13.35
C ARG A 35 -2.14 6.00 -14.05
N SER A 36 -1.50 5.23 -14.93
CA SER A 36 -2.16 4.14 -15.66
C SER A 36 -2.65 3.03 -14.73
N PHE A 37 -2.07 2.89 -13.53
CA PHE A 37 -2.36 1.85 -12.53
C PHE A 37 -3.38 2.29 -11.45
N HIS A 38 -3.92 3.50 -11.60
CA HIS A 38 -4.76 4.13 -10.59
C HIS A 38 -6.22 3.64 -10.61
N SER A 39 -6.83 3.52 -11.79
CA SER A 39 -8.17 2.94 -11.95
C SER A 39 -8.11 1.43 -12.04
N ARG A 40 -9.27 0.77 -11.92
CA ARG A 40 -9.39 -0.62 -12.38
C ARG A 40 -8.93 -0.61 -13.83
N PHE A 41 -7.83 -1.31 -14.12
CA PHE A 41 -7.73 -1.94 -15.42
C PHE A 41 -9.00 -2.73 -15.60
N ASP A 42 -9.59 -2.72 -16.78
CA ASP A 42 -10.64 -3.66 -17.12
C ASP A 42 -10.07 -5.07 -16.91
N ALA A 43 -10.25 -5.58 -15.69
CA ALA A 43 -9.63 -6.80 -15.20
C ALA A 43 -10.13 -8.00 -16.00
N GLU A 44 -11.28 -7.82 -16.66
CA GLU A 44 -11.84 -8.71 -17.67
C GLU A 44 -10.89 -8.96 -18.85
N ILE A 45 -10.02 -8.01 -19.23
CA ILE A 45 -9.14 -8.15 -20.39
C ILE A 45 -7.89 -9.01 -20.09
N VAL A 46 -7.43 -9.08 -18.84
CA VAL A 46 -6.04 -9.51 -18.55
C VAL A 46 -5.96 -10.71 -17.61
N ASN A 47 -7.00 -10.94 -16.79
CA ASN A 47 -7.04 -12.12 -15.94
C ASN A 47 -8.49 -12.53 -15.65
N PRO A 48 -9.16 -13.24 -16.60
CA PRO A 48 -10.53 -13.73 -16.42
C PRO A 48 -10.70 -14.62 -15.18
N GLU A 49 -9.62 -15.23 -14.68
CA GLU A 49 -9.60 -16.04 -13.47
C GLU A 49 -9.38 -15.22 -12.17
N SER A 50 -8.94 -13.95 -12.27
CA SER A 50 -8.80 -13.09 -11.10
C SER A 50 -10.16 -12.61 -10.61
N LYS A 51 -10.73 -13.38 -9.70
CA LYS A 51 -11.96 -13.02 -8.98
C LYS A 51 -11.83 -11.76 -8.10
N ARG A 52 -10.67 -11.09 -8.10
CA ARG A 52 -10.36 -9.91 -7.27
C ARG A 52 -9.57 -8.87 -8.09
N PRO A 53 -10.23 -7.94 -8.79
CA PRO A 53 -9.53 -6.81 -9.39
C PRO A 53 -8.85 -5.99 -8.29
N MET A 54 -7.53 -5.85 -8.36
CA MET A 54 -6.73 -5.00 -7.47
C MET A 54 -6.14 -3.85 -8.28
N ASN A 55 -6.19 -2.64 -7.74
CA ASN A 55 -5.59 -1.42 -8.28
C ASN A 55 -5.16 -0.53 -7.10
N LEU A 56 -4.41 0.54 -7.38
CA LEU A 56 -3.86 1.39 -6.32
C LEU A 56 -4.95 2.08 -5.48
N LYS A 57 -6.08 2.47 -6.09
CA LYS A 57 -7.23 3.03 -5.37
C LYS A 57 -7.85 2.01 -4.40
N THR A 58 -7.94 0.74 -4.80
CA THR A 58 -8.43 -0.34 -3.94
C THR A 58 -7.46 -0.60 -2.79
N VAL A 59 -6.16 -0.69 -3.04
CA VAL A 59 -5.16 -0.87 -1.98
C VAL A 59 -5.19 0.28 -0.97
N TRP A 60 -5.30 1.51 -1.47
CA TRP A 60 -5.46 2.69 -0.63
C TRP A 60 -6.73 2.63 0.23
N GLY A 61 -7.87 2.22 -0.35
CA GLY A 61 -9.12 2.00 0.37
C GLY A 61 -8.98 0.96 1.49
N LYS A 62 -8.35 -0.18 1.19
CA LYS A 62 -8.09 -1.26 2.15
C LYS A 62 -7.20 -0.81 3.32
N LEU A 63 -6.17 0.00 3.07
CA LEU A 63 -5.34 0.59 4.14
C LEU A 63 -6.17 1.51 5.04
N ASN A 64 -6.97 2.41 4.46
CA ASN A 64 -7.82 3.32 5.23
C ASN A 64 -8.90 2.59 6.04
N ALA A 65 -9.44 1.50 5.50
CA ALA A 65 -10.40 0.63 6.17
C ALA A 65 -9.75 -0.38 7.15
N ARG A 66 -8.41 -0.38 7.26
CA ARG A 66 -7.62 -1.31 8.07
C ARG A 66 -7.92 -2.79 7.78
N GLU A 67 -8.07 -3.12 6.51
CA GLU A 67 -8.42 -4.48 6.07
C GLU A 67 -7.24 -5.44 6.01
N TYR A 68 -6.00 -4.93 6.08
CA TYR A 68 -4.80 -5.75 6.08
C TYR A 68 -4.44 -6.23 7.49
N SER A 69 -4.23 -7.53 7.63
CA SER A 69 -3.86 -8.19 8.90
C SER A 69 -2.36 -8.14 9.15
N VAL A 70 -1.56 -8.20 8.08
CA VAL A 70 -0.09 -8.16 8.08
C VAL A 70 0.43 -7.39 6.87
N VAL A 71 1.68 -6.90 6.93
CA VAL A 71 2.30 -6.11 5.85
C VAL A 71 2.42 -6.91 4.55
N ASP A 72 2.69 -8.21 4.64
CA ASP A 72 2.83 -9.09 3.48
C ASP A 72 1.56 -9.13 2.59
N GLU A 73 0.36 -8.99 3.17
CA GLU A 73 -0.88 -8.89 2.37
C GLU A 73 -0.93 -7.60 1.53
N PHE A 74 -0.44 -6.49 2.06
CA PHE A 74 -0.30 -5.23 1.32
C PHE A 74 0.71 -5.37 0.19
N VAL A 75 1.87 -5.97 0.49
CA VAL A 75 2.94 -6.19 -0.51
C VAL A 75 2.46 -7.09 -1.64
N LYS A 76 1.75 -8.18 -1.31
CA LYS A 76 1.16 -9.11 -2.28
C LYS A 76 0.18 -8.41 -3.22
N ASP A 77 -0.68 -7.54 -2.70
CA ASP A 77 -1.64 -6.80 -3.52
C ASP A 77 -0.94 -5.84 -4.50
N ILE A 78 0.10 -5.13 -4.08
CA ILE A 78 0.87 -4.25 -4.99
C ILE A 78 1.61 -5.06 -6.06
N ARG A 79 2.26 -6.16 -5.67
CA ARG A 79 2.93 -7.06 -6.62
C ARG A 79 1.96 -7.71 -7.60
N PHE A 80 0.72 -7.97 -7.17
CA PHE A 80 -0.33 -8.45 -8.06
C PHE A 80 -0.70 -7.43 -9.14
N ILE A 81 -0.81 -6.13 -8.79
CA ILE A 81 -1.03 -5.05 -9.77
C ILE A 81 0.13 -5.04 -10.79
N ILE A 82 1.38 -5.10 -10.31
CA ILE A 82 2.58 -5.10 -11.16
C ILE A 82 2.62 -6.34 -12.07
N SER A 83 2.29 -7.53 -11.57
CA SER A 83 2.27 -8.75 -12.37
C SER A 83 1.23 -8.67 -13.48
N SER A 84 0.02 -8.19 -13.16
CA SER A 84 -1.06 -7.99 -14.13
C SER A 84 -0.67 -6.95 -15.18
N ALA A 85 -0.01 -5.88 -14.77
CA ALA A 85 0.54 -4.87 -15.66
C ALA A 85 1.57 -5.42 -16.66
N PHE A 86 2.46 -6.31 -16.21
CA PHE A 86 3.40 -6.96 -17.12
C PHE A 86 2.69 -7.77 -18.20
N LYS A 87 1.57 -8.45 -17.88
CA LYS A 87 0.74 -9.15 -18.88
C LYS A 87 0.12 -8.19 -19.89
N ILE A 88 -0.37 -7.03 -19.46
CA ILE A 88 -0.85 -5.97 -20.38
C ILE A 88 0.29 -5.51 -21.29
N ALA A 89 1.47 -5.31 -20.71
CA ALA A 89 2.64 -4.84 -21.43
C ALA A 89 3.15 -5.82 -22.50
N THR A 90 2.82 -7.13 -22.43
CA THR A 90 3.17 -8.10 -23.47
C THR A 90 2.21 -8.08 -24.65
N ILE A 91 0.91 -7.89 -24.42
CA ILE A 91 -0.12 -7.88 -25.47
C ILE A 91 -0.31 -6.50 -26.12
N THR A 92 0.25 -5.44 -25.54
CA THR A 92 0.18 -4.08 -26.09
C THR A 92 1.21 -3.85 -27.20
N PRO A 93 0.85 -3.10 -28.27
CA PRO A 93 1.71 -2.88 -29.43
C PRO A 93 3.12 -2.38 -29.10
N LYS A 94 4.09 -2.74 -29.95
CA LYS A 94 5.47 -2.21 -29.92
C LYS A 94 5.41 -0.69 -30.16
N GLY A 95 6.02 0.09 -29.25
CA GLY A 95 5.92 1.56 -29.23
C GLY A 95 5.08 2.15 -28.07
N SER A 96 4.24 1.35 -27.41
CA SER A 96 3.52 1.80 -26.22
C SER A 96 4.45 2.06 -25.01
N THR A 97 4.12 3.08 -24.21
CA THR A 97 4.83 3.41 -22.96
C THR A 97 4.62 2.37 -21.86
N TRP A 98 3.65 1.46 -22.03
CA TRP A 98 3.28 0.39 -21.10
C TRP A 98 4.46 -0.41 -20.56
N ARG A 99 5.37 -0.88 -21.43
CA ARG A 99 6.54 -1.66 -21.01
C ARG A 99 7.52 -0.86 -20.17
N LYS A 100 7.71 0.43 -20.49
CA LYS A 100 8.58 1.33 -19.74
C LYS A 100 7.96 1.66 -18.38
N GLN A 101 6.71 2.13 -18.37
CA GLN A 101 5.97 2.49 -17.16
C GLN A 101 5.85 1.31 -16.19
N THR A 102 5.57 0.10 -16.67
CA THR A 102 5.47 -1.09 -15.81
C THR A 102 6.80 -1.44 -15.14
N LYS A 103 7.93 -1.34 -15.88
CA LYS A 103 9.26 -1.56 -15.32
C LYS A 103 9.62 -0.48 -14.30
N GLU A 104 9.29 0.77 -14.58
CA GLU A 104 9.53 1.89 -13.66
C GLU A 104 8.69 1.76 -12.39
N PHE A 105 7.42 1.41 -12.51
CA PHE A 105 6.54 1.17 -11.36
C PHE A 105 7.07 0.01 -10.50
N SER A 106 7.45 -1.11 -11.13
CA SER A 106 8.05 -2.24 -10.42
C SER A 106 9.33 -1.84 -9.66
N ARG A 107 10.24 -1.12 -10.32
CA ARG A 107 11.49 -0.64 -9.69
C ARG A 107 11.22 0.33 -8.54
N LEU A 108 10.29 1.26 -8.72
CA LEU A 108 9.90 2.21 -7.70
C LEU A 108 9.36 1.48 -6.47
N PHE A 109 8.42 0.55 -6.66
CA PHE A 109 7.85 -0.20 -5.54
C PHE A 109 8.90 -1.04 -4.80
N GLU A 110 9.70 -1.84 -5.50
CA GLU A 110 10.71 -2.70 -4.85
C GLU A 110 11.78 -1.86 -4.13
N SER A 111 12.14 -0.69 -4.67
CA SER A 111 13.02 0.27 -3.99
C SER A 111 12.41 0.83 -2.69
N LEU A 112 11.12 1.19 -2.72
CA LEU A 112 10.42 1.65 -1.52
C LEU A 112 10.22 0.55 -0.49
N HIS A 113 9.87 -0.66 -0.94
CA HIS A 113 9.76 -1.84 -0.10
C HIS A 113 11.08 -2.09 0.65
N ALA A 114 12.20 -2.17 -0.07
CA ALA A 114 13.52 -2.40 0.53
C ALA A 114 13.96 -1.28 1.50
N LYS A 115 13.55 -0.02 1.25
CA LYS A 115 13.93 1.14 2.07
C LYS A 115 13.07 1.34 3.32
N LYS A 116 11.79 0.98 3.25
CA LYS A 116 10.80 1.36 4.26
C LYS A 116 10.17 0.18 4.99
N ILE A 117 10.12 -1.00 4.37
CA ILE A 117 9.52 -2.20 4.96
C ILE A 117 10.67 -3.10 5.39
N HIS A 118 10.87 -3.22 6.70
CA HIS A 118 11.89 -4.08 7.29
C HIS A 118 11.29 -5.41 7.74
N ASP A 119 12.13 -6.43 7.95
CA ASP A 119 11.68 -7.76 8.38
C ASP A 119 10.84 -7.71 9.68
N GLU A 120 11.14 -6.77 10.58
CA GLU A 120 10.38 -6.51 11.80
C GLU A 120 8.93 -6.03 11.54
N ASP A 121 8.67 -5.42 10.38
CA ASP A 121 7.32 -5.00 9.98
C ASP A 121 6.55 -6.15 9.30
N LEU A 122 7.26 -7.18 8.82
CA LEU A 122 6.68 -8.38 8.21
C LEU A 122 6.21 -9.40 9.25
N SER A 123 6.82 -9.38 10.43
CA SER A 123 6.47 -10.29 11.52
C SER A 123 5.07 -10.05 12.10
N ASP A 124 4.35 -11.14 12.32
CA ASP A 124 3.00 -11.14 12.86
C ASP A 124 3.04 -10.71 14.35
N PRO A 125 2.12 -9.85 14.86
CA PRO A 125 2.11 -9.41 16.25
C PRO A 125 2.12 -10.51 17.34
N GLU A 126 2.00 -11.80 16.99
CA GLU A 126 2.08 -12.94 17.91
C GLU A 126 3.51 -13.48 18.13
N ASP A 127 4.49 -13.16 17.27
CA ASP A 127 5.82 -13.81 17.34
C ASP A 127 6.76 -13.21 18.41
N HIS A 128 6.38 -12.10 19.05
CA HIS A 128 7.21 -11.43 20.07
C HIS A 128 7.10 -12.01 21.49
N LYS A 129 6.51 -13.20 21.68
CA LYS A 129 6.36 -13.80 23.03
C LYS A 129 7.59 -14.56 23.55
N LYS A 130 8.73 -14.59 22.85
CA LYS A 130 9.95 -15.28 23.34
C LYS A 130 11.24 -14.47 23.15
N SER A 131 11.42 -13.42 23.96
CA SER A 131 12.77 -12.98 24.38
C SER A 131 12.68 -11.88 25.45
N ASN A 132 12.32 -12.28 26.69
CA ASN A 132 12.45 -11.39 27.84
C ASN A 132 13.80 -11.65 28.56
N LYS A 133 14.75 -10.72 28.45
CA LYS A 133 15.76 -10.52 29.52
C LYS A 133 16.25 -9.07 29.60
N LYS A 134 15.63 -8.33 30.53
CA LYS A 134 16.17 -7.24 31.37
C LYS A 134 16.86 -6.05 30.67
N ARG A 135 16.25 -4.86 30.86
CA ARG A 135 16.78 -3.83 31.79
C ARG A 135 15.71 -2.78 32.14
N LYS A 136 15.59 -2.50 33.45
CA LYS A 136 14.70 -1.52 34.10
C LYS A 136 15.37 -0.14 34.16
N ARG A 137 14.58 0.94 34.07
CA ARG A 137 14.33 2.04 35.06
C ARG A 137 13.93 3.35 34.33
N SER A 138 12.69 3.82 34.57
CA SER A 138 12.27 5.05 35.30
C SER A 138 12.40 6.33 34.45
N THR A 139 11.51 7.31 34.38
CA THR A 139 10.44 7.83 35.26
C THR A 139 9.74 8.97 34.48
N GLY A 140 8.53 9.37 34.88
CA GLY A 140 8.07 10.75 34.75
C GLY A 140 7.07 11.04 33.62
N SER A 141 5.85 11.31 34.03
CA SER A 141 4.71 11.80 33.26
C SER A 141 4.93 13.23 32.78
N ASP A 142 4.53 13.57 31.55
CA ASP A 142 3.66 14.72 31.33
C ASP A 142 2.88 14.64 30.01
N LYS A 143 1.63 15.05 30.12
CA LYS A 143 0.58 14.95 29.12
C LYS A 143 0.73 16.07 28.10
N GLU A 144 0.87 15.73 26.83
CA GLU A 144 0.37 16.58 25.74
C GLU A 144 -0.32 15.69 24.69
N ASN A 145 -1.65 15.70 24.74
CA ASN A 145 -2.54 15.01 23.83
C ASN A 145 -2.50 15.71 22.45
N LYS A 146 -1.59 15.29 21.58
CA LYS A 146 -1.61 15.63 20.15
C LYS A 146 -2.12 14.46 19.33
N ASN A 147 -3.32 13.98 19.66
CA ASN A 147 -4.03 12.99 18.84
C ASN A 147 -4.61 13.65 17.58
N ARG A 148 -3.73 14.04 16.64
CA ARG A 148 -4.07 14.15 15.22
C ARG A 148 -2.80 14.22 14.34
N PRO A 149 -2.20 13.10 13.92
CA PRO A 149 -1.28 13.12 12.79
C PRO A 149 -1.82 12.25 11.64
N ALA A 150 -1.99 12.86 10.46
CA ALA A 150 -2.06 12.24 9.11
C ALA A 150 -3.26 12.62 8.24
N LYS A 151 -4.41 13.08 8.79
CA LYS A 151 -5.58 13.39 7.94
C LYS A 151 -5.34 14.52 6.93
N ASN A 152 -4.69 15.62 7.33
CA ASN A 152 -4.62 16.82 6.49
C ASN A 152 -3.48 16.82 5.47
N LEU A 153 -2.36 16.14 5.74
CA LEU A 153 -1.23 16.11 4.80
C LEU A 153 -1.48 15.11 3.65
N ILE A 154 -2.32 14.12 3.90
CA ILE A 154 -2.66 13.05 2.96
C ILE A 154 -3.87 13.43 2.10
N GLU A 155 -4.86 14.16 2.63
CA GLU A 155 -5.99 14.62 1.79
C GLU A 155 -5.54 15.54 0.66
N HIS A 156 -4.63 16.49 0.86
CA HIS A 156 -4.31 17.49 -0.16
C HIS A 156 -3.44 16.96 -1.33
N GLY A 157 -2.43 16.12 -1.06
CA GLY A 157 -1.60 15.54 -2.13
C GLY A 157 -2.31 14.42 -2.90
N VAL A 158 -3.14 13.64 -2.20
CA VAL A 158 -3.92 12.55 -2.79
C VAL A 158 -5.16 13.10 -3.51
N LEU A 159 -5.86 14.13 -3.00
CA LEU A 159 -7.00 14.72 -3.72
C LEU A 159 -6.62 15.28 -5.09
N HIS A 160 -5.40 15.80 -5.28
CA HIS A 160 -5.06 16.48 -6.53
C HIS A 160 -4.98 15.48 -7.70
N ILE A 161 -4.29 14.35 -7.49
CA ILE A 161 -4.21 13.25 -8.47
C ILE A 161 -5.59 12.59 -8.65
N PHE A 162 -6.36 12.44 -7.58
CA PHE A 162 -7.70 11.84 -7.64
C PHE A 162 -8.75 12.76 -8.28
N LYS A 163 -8.60 14.09 -8.20
CA LYS A 163 -9.46 15.08 -8.89
C LYS A 163 -9.15 15.16 -10.39
N HIS A 164 -7.89 14.98 -10.81
CA HIS A 164 -7.53 15.04 -12.23
C HIS A 164 -7.80 13.75 -13.01
N ALA A 165 -7.73 12.58 -12.37
CA ALA A 165 -8.04 11.30 -13.01
C ALA A 165 -9.52 11.14 -13.42
N SER A 166 -10.42 12.00 -12.92
CA SER A 166 -11.86 11.95 -13.20
C SER A 166 -12.33 13.01 -14.22
N ARG A 167 -11.41 13.75 -14.86
CA ARG A 167 -11.74 14.85 -15.79
C ARG A 167 -11.51 14.55 -17.27
N ASN A 168 -11.06 13.35 -17.64
CA ASN A 168 -10.78 12.96 -19.03
C ASN A 168 -11.40 11.60 -19.42
N PHE A 169 -12.68 11.40 -19.09
CA PHE A 169 -13.60 10.50 -19.78
C PHE A 169 -14.98 11.16 -19.80
#